data_AF-A0A086YN64-F1
#
_entry.id   AF-A0A086YN64-F1
#
_cell.length_a   1.000
_cell.length_b   1.000
_cell.length_c   1.000
_cell.angle_alpha   90.00
_cell.angle_beta   90.00
_cell.angle_gamma   90.00
#
_symmetry.space_group_name_H-M   'P 1'
#
loop_
_entity.id
_entity.type
_entity.pdbx_description
1 polymer ?
#
loop_
_entity_poly.entity_id
_entity_poly.type
_entity_poly.pdbx_seq_one_letter_code
_entity_poly.pdbx_strand_id
1 'polypeptide(L)'
;MSETVFKQVNYDLNALIKYIELGEIGLPDIQRPFVWKNAKVRDLFDSMYRGYPVGYLLFWQNEFFDDTHVIGTDTKQKTPRLLIVDGQQRLTSLYAVLKKIEVVRENYGRELINIAFNPQLIN
;
A
#
# COMPACT_ATOMS: atom_id res chain seq x y z
N MET A 1 -14.43 -1.66 31.79
CA MET A 1 -13.52 -0.90 30.91
C MET A 1 -13.53 -1.59 29.55
N SER A 2 -13.79 -0.88 28.46
CA SER A 2 -13.76 -1.49 27.12
C SER A 2 -12.36 -2.02 26.85
N GLU A 3 -12.25 -3.31 26.51
CA GLU A 3 -10.99 -3.90 26.09
C GLU A 3 -10.43 -3.14 24.89
N THR A 4 -9.10 -2.96 24.85
CA THR A 4 -8.44 -2.26 23.74
C THR A 4 -8.62 -3.08 22.45
N VAL A 5 -9.39 -2.56 21.50
CA VAL A 5 -9.74 -3.25 20.24
C VAL A 5 -8.70 -3.02 19.13
N PHE A 6 -7.52 -2.47 19.46
CA PHE A 6 -6.46 -2.21 18.49
C PHE A 6 -5.08 -2.60 19.03
N LYS A 7 -4.18 -2.99 18.12
CA LYS A 7 -2.79 -3.33 18.42
C LYS A 7 -1.88 -2.48 17.56
N GLN A 8 -0.97 -1.73 18.18
CA GLN A 8 0.11 -1.06 17.45
C GLN A 8 1.18 -2.08 17.08
N VAL A 9 1.54 -2.13 15.81
CA VAL A 9 2.59 -3.01 15.29
C VAL A 9 3.54 -2.18 14.45
N ASN A 10 4.83 -2.36 14.66
CA ASN A 10 5.87 -1.77 13.83
C ASN A 10 6.27 -2.78 12.75
N TYR A 11 6.24 -2.36 11.50
CA TYR A 11 6.67 -3.16 10.36
C TYR A 11 7.77 -2.42 9.61
N ASP A 12 8.79 -3.16 9.17
CA ASP A 12 9.73 -2.67 8.17
C ASP A 12 9.03 -2.59 6.81
N LEU A 13 9.41 -1.59 5.99
CA LEU A 13 8.84 -1.43 4.65
C LEU A 13 8.99 -2.71 3.81
N ASN A 14 10.18 -3.33 3.82
CA ASN A 14 10.43 -4.56 3.10
C ASN A 14 9.50 -5.71 3.53
N ALA A 15 9.15 -5.76 4.83
CA ALA A 15 8.21 -6.75 5.34
C ALA A 15 6.80 -6.50 4.81
N LEU A 16 6.33 -5.25 4.80
CA LEU A 16 5.02 -4.90 4.21
C LEU A 16 4.95 -5.23 2.72
N ILE A 17 6.02 -4.96 1.97
CA ILE A 17 6.08 -5.27 0.53
C ILE A 17 6.02 -6.79 0.29
N LYS A 18 6.73 -7.59 1.11
CA LYS A 18 6.65 -9.05 1.07
C LYS A 18 5.26 -9.56 1.47
N TYR A 19 4.67 -8.94 2.50
CA TYR A 19 3.24 -8.85 2.81
C TYR A 19 2.32 -9.01 1.60
N ILE A 20 2.43 -8.02 0.74
CA ILE A 20 1.58 -7.83 -0.42
C ILE A 20 1.93 -8.82 -1.53
N GLU A 21 3.22 -9.08 -1.74
CA GLU A 21 3.71 -10.02 -2.76
C GLU A 21 3.20 -11.44 -2.51
N LEU A 22 3.18 -11.88 -1.24
CA LEU A 22 2.64 -13.17 -0.85
C LEU A 22 1.11 -13.22 -0.89
N GLY A 23 0.44 -12.07 -0.90
CA GLY A 23 -1.02 -11.97 -0.80
C GLY A 23 -1.58 -11.90 0.62
N GLU A 24 -0.74 -11.78 1.65
CA GLU A 24 -1.21 -11.74 3.05
C GLU A 24 -1.87 -10.40 3.41
N ILE A 25 -1.52 -9.34 2.69
CA ILE A 25 -2.19 -8.03 2.77
C ILE A 25 -3.04 -7.84 1.52
N GLY A 26 -4.34 -7.63 1.71
CA GLY A 26 -5.33 -7.40 0.67
C GLY A 26 -6.06 -6.07 0.81
N LEU A 27 -6.95 -5.82 -0.14
CA LEU A 27 -7.89 -4.71 -0.20
C LEU A 27 -9.28 -5.18 0.29
N PRO A 28 -10.00 -4.37 1.08
CA PRO A 28 -11.36 -4.66 1.46
C PRO A 28 -12.32 -4.56 0.26
N ASP A 29 -13.47 -5.20 0.32
CA ASP A 29 -14.49 -5.17 -0.75
C ASP A 29 -14.95 -3.75 -1.09
N ILE A 30 -15.07 -2.90 -0.06
CA ILE A 30 -15.30 -1.46 -0.22
C ILE A 30 -13.95 -0.77 -0.45
N GLN A 31 -13.32 -1.08 -1.57
CA GLN A 31 -12.08 -0.42 -2.01
C GLN A 31 -12.39 0.76 -2.93
N ARG A 32 -11.69 1.87 -2.71
CA ARG A 32 -11.68 2.97 -3.68
C ARG A 32 -10.67 2.65 -4.79
N PRO A 33 -10.95 3.03 -6.05
CA PRO A 33 -9.95 2.93 -7.11
C PRO A 33 -8.65 3.65 -6.75
N PHE A 34 -7.56 3.30 -7.42
CA PHE A 34 -6.31 4.05 -7.27
C PHE A 34 -6.43 5.41 -7.98
N VAL A 35 -6.45 6.49 -7.21
CA VAL A 35 -6.73 7.86 -7.69
C VAL A 35 -5.53 8.79 -7.57
N TRP A 36 -4.42 8.33 -6.97
CA TRP A 36 -3.23 9.16 -6.83
C TRP A 36 -2.54 9.38 -8.18
N LYS A 37 -2.40 10.65 -8.58
CA LYS A 37 -1.54 11.07 -9.69
C LYS A 37 -0.06 10.77 -9.36
N ASN A 38 0.77 10.54 -10.37
CA ASN A 38 2.19 10.18 -10.19
C ASN A 38 2.97 11.23 -9.38
N ALA A 39 2.59 12.52 -9.47
CA ALA A 39 3.19 13.58 -8.65
C ALA A 39 3.02 13.32 -7.14
N LYS A 40 1.84 12.86 -6.71
CA LYS A 40 1.56 12.57 -5.30
C LYS A 40 2.28 11.31 -4.82
N VAL A 41 2.48 10.35 -5.74
CA VAL A 41 3.34 9.19 -5.47
C VAL A 41 4.78 9.63 -5.26
N ARG A 42 5.33 10.46 -6.15
CA ARG A 42 6.66 11.06 -5.99
C ARG A 42 6.79 11.78 -4.65
N ASP A 43 5.82 12.61 -4.27
CA ASP A 43 5.84 13.35 -3.01
C ASP A 43 5.90 12.43 -1.77
N LEU A 44 5.25 11.27 -1.82
CA LEU A 44 5.37 10.25 -0.77
C LEU A 44 6.81 9.73 -0.67
N PHE A 45 7.44 9.37 -1.78
CA PHE A 45 8.82 8.89 -1.81
C PHE A 45 9.80 9.97 -1.36
N ASP A 46 9.61 11.21 -1.80
CA ASP A 46 10.42 12.36 -1.37
C ASP A 46 10.30 12.60 0.15
N SER A 47 9.09 12.47 0.70
CA SER A 47 8.86 12.61 2.15
C SER A 47 9.58 11.52 2.94
N MET A 48 9.48 10.26 2.49
CA MET A 48 10.20 9.14 3.12
C MET A 48 11.72 9.34 3.05
N TYR A 49 12.25 9.78 1.90
CA TYR A 49 13.67 10.02 1.71
C TYR A 49 14.21 11.12 2.64
N ARG A 50 13.42 12.17 2.86
CA ARG A 50 13.75 13.28 3.78
C ARG A 50 13.54 12.94 5.26
N GLY A 51 13.03 11.75 5.59
CA GLY A 51 12.69 11.36 6.97
C GLY A 51 11.45 12.08 7.53
N TYR A 52 10.59 12.63 6.67
CA TYR A 52 9.34 13.23 7.11
C TYR A 52 8.30 12.15 7.44
N PRO A 53 7.44 12.39 8.46
CA PRO A 53 6.41 11.44 8.82
C PRO A 53 5.40 11.27 7.67
N VAL A 54 5.15 10.03 7.28
CA VAL A 54 4.19 9.68 6.22
C VAL A 54 2.89 9.08 6.74
N GLY A 55 2.66 9.18 8.06
CA GLY A 55 1.47 8.70 8.76
C GLY A 55 1.46 7.19 9.04
N TYR A 56 0.37 6.70 9.63
CA TYR A 56 0.17 5.29 9.99
C TYR A 56 -0.61 4.53 8.92
N LEU A 57 -0.53 3.21 8.93
CA LEU A 57 -1.42 2.31 8.18
C LEU A 57 -2.37 1.65 9.17
N LEU A 58 -3.63 1.50 8.78
CA LEU A 58 -4.62 0.78 9.59
C LEU A 58 -4.98 -0.52 8.89
N PHE A 59 -4.82 -1.64 9.59
CA PHE A 59 -5.18 -2.96 9.10
C PHE A 59 -6.32 -3.54 9.93
N TRP A 60 -7.25 -4.20 9.25
CA TRP A 60 -8.19 -5.11 9.89
C TRP A 60 -7.68 -6.54 9.74
N GLN A 61 -7.43 -7.19 10.87
CA GLN A 61 -7.06 -8.60 10.94
C GLN A 61 -8.32 -9.45 11.22
N ASN A 62 -8.62 -10.39 10.34
CA ASN A 62 -9.63 -11.43 10.55
C ASN A 62 -9.07 -12.77 10.08
N GLU A 63 -9.51 -13.87 10.69
CA GLU A 63 -9.03 -15.22 10.36
C GLU A 63 -9.67 -15.81 9.10
N PHE A 64 -10.79 -15.24 8.63
CA PHE A 64 -11.53 -15.73 7.47
C PHE A 64 -11.98 -14.56 6.59
N PHE A 65 -11.49 -14.55 5.35
CA PHE A 65 -11.92 -13.62 4.31
C PHE A 65 -12.22 -14.41 3.03
N ASP A 66 -13.50 -14.59 2.72
CA ASP A 66 -13.94 -15.36 1.55
C ASP A 66 -13.99 -14.51 0.26
N ASP A 67 -14.21 -13.20 0.38
CA ASP A 67 -14.21 -12.25 -0.74
C ASP A 67 -13.21 -11.12 -0.45
N THR A 68 -12.03 -11.16 -1.06
CA THR A 68 -11.03 -10.09 -0.92
C THR A 68 -10.32 -9.79 -2.23
N HIS A 69 -9.99 -8.52 -2.42
CA HIS A 69 -9.28 -8.05 -3.59
C HIS A 69 -7.78 -7.97 -3.28
N VAL A 70 -6.92 -8.20 -4.28
CA VAL A 70 -5.46 -8.17 -4.11
C VAL A 70 -4.88 -6.79 -4.44
N ILE A 71 -3.74 -6.44 -3.84
CA ILE A 71 -2.99 -5.23 -4.20
C ILE A 71 -2.05 -5.55 -5.38
N GLY A 72 -2.16 -4.77 -6.46
CA GLY A 72 -1.39 -4.97 -7.70
C GLY A 72 -2.12 -5.89 -8.69
N THR A 73 -1.51 -6.12 -9.84
CA THR A 73 -2.06 -6.96 -10.92
C THR A 73 -1.40 -8.33 -11.02
N ASP A 74 -0.48 -8.67 -10.12
CA ASP A 74 0.28 -9.90 -10.10
C ASP A 74 -0.44 -11.04 -9.35
N THR A 75 -0.10 -12.28 -9.70
CA THR A 75 -0.68 -13.48 -9.07
C THR A 75 -0.13 -13.67 -7.64
N LYS A 76 -1.03 -13.89 -6.67
CA LYS A 76 -0.68 -14.07 -5.26
C LYS A 76 -0.73 -15.53 -4.82
N GLN A 77 0.06 -15.88 -3.81
CA GLN A 77 0.22 -17.27 -3.33
C GLN A 77 -0.69 -17.62 -2.15
N LYS A 78 -1.14 -16.63 -1.38
CA LYS A 78 -1.95 -16.80 -0.16
C LYS A 78 -3.22 -15.97 -0.22
N THR A 79 -4.18 -16.34 0.62
CA THR A 79 -5.36 -15.52 0.94
C THR A 79 -4.98 -14.41 1.92
N PRO A 80 -5.57 -13.21 1.78
CA PRO A 80 -5.35 -12.12 2.72
C PRO A 80 -5.74 -12.49 4.16
N ARG A 81 -4.89 -12.12 5.12
CA ARG A 81 -5.18 -12.17 6.56
C ARG A 81 -5.24 -10.78 7.19
N LEU A 82 -4.78 -9.77 6.45
CA LEU A 82 -4.82 -8.35 6.80
C LEU A 82 -5.47 -7.58 5.65
N LEU A 83 -6.47 -6.77 5.95
CA LEU A 83 -7.04 -5.82 4.99
C LEU A 83 -6.62 -4.41 5.33
N ILE A 84 -6.12 -3.67 4.34
CA ILE A 84 -5.78 -2.26 4.51
C ILE A 84 -7.07 -1.42 4.56
N VAL A 85 -7.33 -0.79 5.71
CA VAL A 85 -8.49 0.08 5.93
C VAL A 85 -8.13 1.55 5.70
N ASP A 86 -6.93 1.96 6.13
CA ASP A 86 -6.38 3.30 5.86
C ASP A 86 -4.93 3.19 5.39
N GLY A 87 -4.55 4.05 4.46
CA GLY A 87 -3.23 4.08 3.83
C GLY A 87 -3.17 3.27 2.53
N GLN A 88 -4.31 2.81 2.01
CA GLN A 88 -4.41 2.04 0.76
C GLN A 88 -3.60 2.66 -0.38
N GLN A 89 -3.80 3.94 -0.68
CA GLN A 89 -3.13 4.63 -1.78
C GLN A 89 -1.62 4.73 -1.55
N ARG A 90 -1.18 4.96 -0.30
CA ARG A 90 0.24 4.99 0.08
C ARG A 90 0.87 3.63 -0.13
N LEU A 91 0.27 2.59 0.44
CA LEU A 91 0.80 1.23 0.38
C LEU A 91 0.83 0.68 -1.05
N THR A 92 -0.22 0.93 -1.83
CA THR A 92 -0.28 0.57 -3.25
C THR A 92 0.80 1.28 -4.05
N SER A 93 1.03 2.57 -3.80
CA SER A 93 2.07 3.36 -4.48
C SER A 93 3.47 2.79 -4.22
N LEU A 94 3.77 2.47 -2.96
CA LEU A 94 5.05 1.88 -2.56
C LEU A 94 5.26 0.53 -3.24
N TYR A 95 4.24 -0.32 -3.22
CA TYR A 95 4.29 -1.63 -3.86
C TYR A 95 4.50 -1.55 -5.37
N ALA A 96 3.67 -0.77 -6.06
CA ALA A 96 3.71 -0.62 -7.51
C ALA A 96 5.06 -0.11 -8.02
N VAL A 97 5.62 0.91 -7.37
CA VAL A 97 6.92 1.48 -7.76
C VAL A 97 8.07 0.53 -7.45
N LEU A 98 8.12 -0.04 -6.23
CA LEU A 98 9.25 -0.89 -5.81
C LEU A 98 9.30 -2.24 -6.53
N LYS A 99 8.14 -2.79 -6.90
CA LYS A 99 8.04 -4.07 -7.63
C LYS A 99 7.84 -3.91 -9.12
N LYS A 100 7.72 -2.66 -9.61
CA LYS A 100 7.44 -2.34 -11.02
C LYS A 100 6.17 -3.05 -11.53
N ILE A 101 5.10 -2.93 -10.75
CA ILE A 101 3.79 -3.52 -11.02
C ILE A 101 2.82 -2.42 -11.44
N GLU A 102 1.96 -2.73 -12.41
CA GLU A 102 0.94 -1.80 -12.88
C GLU A 102 -0.13 -1.57 -11.81
N VAL A 103 -0.64 -0.34 -11.78
CA VAL A 103 -1.86 -0.01 -11.01
C VAL A 103 -3.04 0.11 -11.94
N VAL A 104 -4.22 -0.27 -11.45
CA VAL A 104 -5.50 -0.01 -12.12
C VAL A 104 -6.08 1.29 -11.56
N ARG A 105 -6.27 2.28 -12.44
CA ARG A 105 -6.86 3.58 -12.08
C ARG A 105 -8.38 3.57 -12.12
N GLU A 106 -8.99 4.67 -11.68
CA GLU A 106 -10.45 4.89 -11.73
C GLU A 106 -11.05 4.78 -13.14
N ASN A 107 -10.27 5.08 -14.18
CA ASN A 107 -10.68 4.92 -15.58
C ASN A 107 -10.47 3.50 -16.12
N TYR A 108 -10.21 2.52 -15.25
CA TYR A 108 -9.84 1.13 -15.57
C TYR A 108 -8.56 0.99 -16.41
N GLY A 109 -7.83 2.07 -16.62
CA GLY A 109 -6.53 2.06 -17.29
C GLY A 109 -5.47 1.43 -16.39
N ARG A 110 -4.62 0.59 -17.00
CA ARG A 110 -3.42 0.06 -16.38
C ARG A 110 -2.26 0.98 -16.66
N GLU A 111 -1.46 1.28 -15.64
CA GLU A 111 -0.29 2.14 -15.79
C GLU A 111 0.85 1.67 -14.89
N LEU A 112 2.05 1.61 -15.45
CA LEU A 112 3.29 1.59 -14.68
C LEU A 112 3.58 3.00 -14.16
N ILE A 113 3.58 3.17 -12.84
CA ILE A 113 3.91 4.45 -12.21
C ILE A 113 5.39 4.75 -12.43
N ASN A 114 5.66 5.77 -13.24
CA ASN A 114 7.01 6.30 -13.43
C ASN A 114 7.13 7.64 -12.69
N ILE A 115 8.13 7.73 -11.81
CA ILE A 115 8.47 8.96 -11.09
C ILE A 115 9.92 9.33 -11.37
N ALA A 116 10.18 10.61 -11.61
CA ALA A 116 11.53 11.13 -11.63
C ALA A 116 11.96 11.44 -10.19
N PHE A 117 13.10 10.89 -9.77
CA PHE A 117 13.67 11.16 -8.47
C PHE A 117 14.56 12.41 -8.57
N ASN A 118 14.24 13.44 -7.79
CA ASN A 118 15.06 14.64 -7.68
C ASN A 118 15.40 14.89 -6.20
N PRO A 119 16.38 14.17 -5.65
CA PRO A 119 16.83 14.40 -4.29
C PRO A 119 17.57 15.74 -4.27
N GLN A 120 16.88 16.83 -3.91
CA GLN A 120 17.60 18.04 -3.56
C GLN A 120 18.43 17.73 -2.32
N LEU A 121 19.76 17.87 -2.47
CA LEU A 121 20.72 17.73 -1.38
C LEU A 121 20.28 18.61 -0.22
N ILE A 122 20.31 18.03 0.98
CA ILE A 122 20.13 18.77 2.23
C ILE A 122 21.42 19.60 2.37
N ASN A 123 21.30 20.94 2.25
CA ASN A 123 22.37 21.87 2.60
C ASN A 123 22.62 21.86 4.11
#